data_AF-A0A9D4GDP0-F1
#
_entry.id   AF-A0A9D4GDP0-F1
#
_cell.length_a   1.000
_cell.length_b   1.000
_cell.length_c   1.000
_cell.angle_alpha   90.00
_cell.angle_beta   90.00
_cell.angle_gamma   90.00
#
_symmetry.space_group_name_H-M   'P 1'
#
loop_
_entity.id
_entity.type
_entity.pdbx_description
1 polymer ?
#
loop_
_entity_poly.entity_id
_entity_poly.type
_entity_poly.pdbx_seq_one_letter_code
_entity_poly.pdbx_strand_id
1 'polypeptide(L)' 'MDVTSTHLISYDHANDIMPLVLANCRYSFEVGDQTKIEYDFDRMERQLMDRLLNSKSKIEIHKYLQVF' A
#
# COMPACT_ATOMS: atom_id res chain seq x y z
N MET A 1 -1.75 -1.45 -26.09
CA MET A 1 -1.81 -0.25 -25.25
C MET A 1 -0.43 -0.08 -24.65
N ASP A 2 0.24 1.04 -24.91
CA ASP A 2 1.58 1.27 -24.38
C ASP A 2 1.52 1.57 -22.88
N VAL A 3 2.41 0.93 -22.11
CA VAL A 3 2.51 1.14 -20.66
C VAL A 3 3.16 2.50 -20.41
N THR A 4 2.39 3.44 -19.88
CA THR A 4 2.93 4.71 -19.38
C THR A 4 3.17 4.63 -17.87
N SER A 5 4.01 5.52 -17.33
CA SER A 5 4.35 5.55 -15.90
C SER A 5 3.13 5.61 -14.97
N THR A 6 2.02 6.18 -15.41
CA THR A 6 0.75 6.24 -14.66
C THR A 6 0.07 4.89 -14.46
N HIS A 7 0.41 3.88 -15.25
CA HIS A 7 -0.08 2.50 -15.11
C HIS A 7 0.75 1.70 -14.11
N LEU A 8 1.93 2.17 -13.74
CA LEU A 8 2.77 1.54 -12.74
C LEU A 8 2.31 1.93 -11.34
N ILE A 9 2.53 1.04 -10.38
CA ILE A 9 2.35 1.36 -8.97
C ILE A 9 3.53 2.24 -8.55
N SER A 10 3.27 3.51 -8.32
CA SER A 10 4.24 4.48 -7.82
C SER A 10 3.69 5.13 -6.55
N TYR A 11 4.49 5.20 -5.51
CA TYR A 11 4.17 5.88 -4.26
C TYR A 11 5.42 6.51 -3.65
N ASP A 12 5.23 7.58 -2.90
CA ASP A 12 6.25 8.19 -2.07
C ASP A 12 6.14 7.64 -0.64
N HIS A 13 7.22 7.08 -0.11
CA HIS A 13 7.21 6.43 1.19
C HIS A 13 6.87 7.41 2.33
N ALA A 14 7.38 8.64 2.27
CA ALA A 14 7.20 9.62 3.34
C ALA A 14 5.81 10.27 3.31
N ASN A 15 5.27 10.50 2.12
CA ASN A 15 4.03 11.24 1.92
C ASN A 15 2.80 10.33 1.80
N ASP A 16 2.95 9.10 1.30
CA ASP A 16 1.81 8.20 1.08
C ASP A 16 1.73 7.10 2.13
N ILE A 17 2.88 6.46 2.44
CA ILE A 17 2.91 5.27 3.31
C ILE A 17 2.97 5.66 4.78
N MET A 18 3.86 6.58 5.16
CA MET A 18 4.02 6.96 6.57
C MET A 18 2.71 7.47 7.21
N PRO A 19 1.92 8.36 6.56
CA PRO A 19 0.65 8.81 7.15
C PRO A 19 -0.36 7.66 7.32
N LEU A 20 -0.34 6.68 6.43
CA LEU A 20 -1.21 5.51 6.48
C LEU A 20 -0.83 4.57 7.63
N VAL A 21 0.47 4.38 7.88
CA VAL A 21 0.95 3.61 9.03
C VAL A 21 0.57 4.28 10.34
N LEU A 22 0.77 5.60 10.45
CA LEU A 22 0.42 6.37 11.65
C LEU A 22 -1.09 6.40 11.91
N ALA A 23 -1.91 6.50 10.86
CA ALA A 23 -3.37 6.50 10.98
C ALA A 23 -3.99 5.16 11.40
N ASN A 24 -3.22 4.07 11.33
CA ASN A 24 -3.63 2.74 11.79
C ASN A 24 -2.87 2.29 13.05
N CYS A 25 -2.03 3.17 13.61
CA CYS A 25 -1.37 2.98 14.89
C CYS A 25 -2.35 3.31 16.02
N ARG A 26 -2.72 2.31 16.81
CA ARG A 26 -3.57 2.42 17.99
C ARG A 26 -2.70 2.42 19.23
N TYR A 27 -2.84 3.47 20.01
CA TYR A 27 -2.22 3.56 21.32
C TYR A 27 -3.28 3.22 22.37
N SER A 28 -3.05 2.17 23.14
CA SER A 28 -3.85 1.88 24.32
C SER A 28 -2.99 2.08 25.56
N PHE A 29 -3.55 2.81 26.51
CA PHE A 29 -2.96 3.03 27.82
C PHE A 29 -3.93 2.54 28.89
N GLU A 30 -3.52 1.50 29.62
CA GLU A 30 -4.27 0.97 30.76
C GLU A 30 -3.51 1.32 32.05
N VAL A 31 -4.23 1.81 33.05
CA VAL A 31 -3.65 2.22 34.34
C VAL A 31 -3.05 0.99 35.02
N GLY A 32 -1.72 0.97 35.16
CA GLY A 32 -0.97 -0.13 35.77
C GLY A 32 -0.25 -1.06 34.78
N ASP A 33 -0.39 -0.85 33.47
CA ASP A 33 0.32 -1.60 32.43
C ASP A 33 1.19 -0.67 31.56
N GLN A 34 2.04 -1.26 30.71
CA GLN A 34 2.84 -0.53 29.74
C GLN A 34 1.98 0.01 28.60
N THR A 35 2.41 1.12 27.99
CA THR A 35 1.84 1.62 26.74
C THR A 35 1.94 0.54 25.67
N LYS A 36 0.80 0.06 25.17
CA LYS A 36 0.75 -0.89 24.07
C LYS A 36 0.53 -0.13 22.77
N ILE A 37 1.38 -0.44 21.79
CA ILE A 37 1.28 0.06 20.42
C ILE A 37 0.78 -1.12 19.59
N GLU A 38 -0.41 -0.96 19.01
CA GLU A 38 -1.04 -1.95 18.18
C GLU A 38 -1.32 -1.38 16.79
N TYR A 39 -1.23 -2.20 15.76
CA TYR A 39 -1.54 -1.79 14.39
C TYR A 39 -2.75 -2.56 13.87
N ASP A 40 -3.70 -1.83 13.29
CA ASP A 40 -4.81 -2.44 12.56
C ASP A 40 -4.35 -2.79 11.13
N PHE A 41 -3.73 -3.96 10.98
CA PHE A 41 -3.21 -4.43 9.71
C PHE A 41 -4.31 -4.69 8.68
N ASP A 42 -5.48 -5.16 9.09
CA ASP A 42 -6.61 -5.42 8.19
C ASP A 42 -7.11 -4.13 7.54
N ARG A 43 -7.24 -3.06 8.34
CA ARG A 43 -7.61 -1.73 7.82
C ARG A 43 -6.50 -1.13 6.96
N MET A 44 -5.24 -1.32 7.36
CA MET A 44 -4.09 -0.83 6.60
C MET A 44 -4.01 -1.49 5.22
N GLU A 45 -4.19 -2.81 5.14
CA GLU A 45 -4.20 -3.56 3.89
C GLU A 45 -5.31 -3.06 2.96
N ARG A 46 -6.55 -2.94 3.44
CA ARG A 46 -7.67 -2.42 2.62
C ARG A 46 -7.39 -1.04 2.04
N GLN A 47 -6.87 -0.13 2.87
CA GLN A 47 -6.54 1.23 2.40
C GLN A 47 -5.40 1.24 1.37
N LEU A 48 -4.40 0.36 1.50
CA LEU A 48 -3.35 0.20 0.50
C LEU A 48 -3.91 -0.34 -0.81
N MET A 49 -4.74 -1.39 -0.75
CA MET A 49 -5.37 -1.99 -1.93
C MET A 49 -6.25 -0.96 -2.66
N ASP A 50 -7.07 -0.21 -1.93
CA ASP A 50 -7.96 0.81 -2.50
C ASP A 50 -7.20 1.93 -3.20
N ARG A 51 -6.11 2.42 -2.60
CA ARG A 51 -5.36 3.56 -3.13
C ARG A 51 -4.43 3.16 -4.28
N LEU A 52 -3.71 2.04 -4.11
CA LEU A 52 -2.61 1.66 -5.00
C LEU A 52 -3.03 0.72 -6.12
N LEU A 53 -4.01 -0.15 -5.88
CA LEU A 53 -4.31 -1.27 -6.79
C LEU A 53 -5.67 -1.12 -7.48
N ASN A 54 -6.72 -0.66 -6.79
CA ASN A 54 -8.05 -0.50 -7.39
C ASN A 54 -8.12 0.59 -8.47
N SER A 55 -7.13 1.48 -8.53
CA SER A 55 -7.00 2.50 -9.58
C SER A 55 -6.18 2.05 -10.80
N LYS A 56 -5.65 0.82 -10.82
CA LYS A 56 -4.66 0.38 -11.81
C LYS A 56 -5.21 -0.74 -12.68
N SER A 57 -5.02 -0.59 -13.99
CA SER A 57 -5.33 -1.63 -14.97
C SER A 57 -4.29 -2.76 -14.91
N LYS A 58 -4.74 -4.01 -15.08
CA LYS A 58 -3.85 -5.16 -15.24
C LYS A 58 -2.97 -4.95 -16.48
N ILE A 59 -1.66 -4.93 -16.30
CA ILE A 59 -0.69 -4.85 -17.40
C ILE A 59 -0.42 -6.27 -17.91
N GLU A 60 -0.81 -6.58 -19.15
CA GLU A 60 -0.46 -7.83 -19.81
C GLU A 60 0.77 -7.64 -20.70
N ILE A 61 1.94 -8.08 -20.22
CA ILE A 61 3.15 -8.11 -21.04
C ILE A 61 3.04 -9.31 -21.99
N HIS A 62 2.68 -9.04 -23.25
CA HIS A 62 2.78 -10.05 -24.31
C HIS A 62 4.26 -10.35 -24.55
N LYS A 63 4.70 -11.52 -24.10
CA LYS A 63 6.08 -12.00 -24.30
C LYS A 63 6.34 -12.21 -25.79
N TYR A 64 6.81 -11.18 -26.50
CA TYR A 64 7.54 -11.35 -27.76
C TYR A 64 9.00 -11.74 -27.48
N LEU A 65 9.20 -12.67 -26.54
CA LEU A 65 10.46 -13.41 -26.37
C LEU A 65 10.24 -14.80 -26.95
N GLN A 66 10.11 -14.85 -28.28
CA GLN A 66 10.48 -16.04 -29.04
C GLN A 66 11.51 -15.63 -30.08
N VAL A 67 12.74 -16.09 -29.81
CA VAL A 67 13.81 -16.40 -30.76
C VAL A 67 14.48 -15.21 -31.46
N PHE A 68 15.62 -14.81 -30.90
CA PHE A 68 16.88 -14.66 -31.64
C PHE A 68 18.01 -15.26 -30.79
#